data_AF-X1RW17-F1
#
_entry.id   AF-X1RW17-F1
#
_cell.length_a   1.000
_cell.length_b   1.000
_cell.length_c   1.000
_cell.angle_alpha   90.00
_cell.angle_beta   90.00
_cell.angle_gamma   90.00
#
_symmetry.space_group_name_H-M   'P 1'
#
loop_
_entity.id
_entity.type
_entity.pdbx_description
1 polymer ?
#
loop_
_entity_poly.entity_id
_entity_poly.type
_entity_poly.pdbx_seq_one_letter_code
_entity_poly.pdbx_strand_id
1 'polypeptide(L)' 'MNEKKNEKKSHKNPLTRVITVPALFLPLIEKERERRGCFSQHECMGQILREYFGTNGIKAPDQDKPDQVLKGVKLDA' A
#
# COMPACT_ATOMS: atom_id res chain seq x y z
N MET A 1 39.24 -19.11 -16.86
CA MET A 1 37.90 -19.60 -16.49
C MET A 1 37.17 -18.47 -15.80
N ASN A 2 36.23 -17.81 -16.50
CA ASN A 2 35.49 -16.68 -15.93
C ASN A 2 34.11 -17.15 -15.50
N GLU A 3 33.90 -17.32 -14.19
CA GLU A 3 32.59 -17.54 -13.62
C GLU A 3 31.77 -16.25 -13.72
N LYS A 4 30.83 -16.22 -14.67
CA LYS A 4 29.76 -15.22 -14.70
C LYS A 4 28.85 -15.48 -13.49
N LYS A 5 28.99 -14.66 -12.44
CA LYS A 5 28.01 -14.58 -11.35
C LYS A 5 26.65 -14.21 -11.94
N ASN A 6 25.72 -15.16 -11.92
CA ASN A 6 24.32 -14.96 -12.27
C ASN A 6 23.66 -14.10 -11.18
N GLU A 7 23.59 -12.80 -11.44
CA GLU A 7 22.80 -11.86 -10.64
C GLU A 7 21.31 -12.17 -10.85
N LYS A 8 20.67 -12.75 -9.82
CA LYS A 8 19.22 -12.96 -9.80
C LYS A 8 18.53 -11.60 -9.78
N LYS A 9 18.22 -11.05 -10.97
CA LYS A 9 17.35 -9.87 -11.10
C LYS A 9 15.98 -10.21 -10.53
N SER A 10 15.70 -9.73 -9.33
CA SER A 10 14.37 -9.73 -8.75
C SER A 10 13.47 -8.91 -9.68
N HIS A 11 12.61 -9.59 -10.45
CA HIS A 11 11.54 -8.97 -11.24
C HIS A 11 10.51 -8.36 -10.29
N LYS A 12 10.88 -7.28 -9.59
CA LYS A 12 9.92 -6.44 -8.88
C LYS A 12 9.25 -5.59 -9.95
N ASN A 13 8.07 -6.00 -10.38
CA ASN A 13 7.21 -5.13 -11.18
C ASN A 13 6.99 -3.84 -10.36
N PRO A 14 7.47 -2.67 -10.80
CA PRO A 14 7.46 -1.46 -9.98
C PRO A 14 6.04 -0.96 -9.65
N LEU A 15 5.02 -1.50 -10.33
CA LEU A 15 3.62 -1.14 -10.16
C LEU A 15 2.92 -1.85 -8.99
N THR A 16 3.45 -2.99 -8.51
CA THR A 16 2.77 -3.81 -7.50
C THR A 16 3.59 -3.87 -6.22
N ARG A 17 3.05 -3.32 -5.13
CA ARG A 17 3.66 -3.34 -3.80
C ARG A 17 2.94 -4.34 -2.90
N VAL A 18 3.69 -5.26 -2.32
CA VAL A 18 3.18 -6.15 -1.26
C VAL A 18 3.16 -5.38 0.05
N ILE A 19 2.02 -5.42 0.74
CA ILE A 19 1.83 -4.81 2.06
C ILE A 19 1.42 -5.86 3.07
N THR A 20 1.85 -5.69 4.32
CA THR A 20 1.41 -6.53 5.43
C THR A 20 0.28 -5.81 6.15
N VAL A 21 -0.86 -6.48 6.29
CA VAL A 21 -2.05 -5.96 6.98
C VAL A 21 -2.34 -6.86 8.18
N PRO A 22 -2.62 -6.30 9.37
CA PRO A 22 -3.02 -7.12 10.52
C PRO A 22 -4.29 -7.92 10.22
N ALA A 23 -4.33 -9.18 10.63
CA ALA A 23 -5.41 -10.11 10.29
C ALA A 23 -6.82 -9.60 10.70
N LEU A 24 -6.90 -8.81 11.77
CA LEU A 24 -8.13 -8.18 12.25
C LEU A 24 -8.80 -7.26 11.22
N PHE A 25 -8.04 -6.73 10.26
CA PHE A 25 -8.59 -5.86 9.21
C PHE A 25 -9.10 -6.63 7.99
N LEU A 26 -8.77 -7.93 7.83
CA LEU A 26 -9.23 -8.71 6.68
C LEU A 26 -10.76 -8.74 6.55
N PRO A 27 -11.54 -9.00 7.62
CA PRO A 27 -13.00 -8.98 7.53
C PRO A 27 -13.56 -7.61 7.17
N LEU A 28 -12.90 -6.54 7.62
CA LEU A 28 -13.31 -5.16 7.31
C LEU A 28 -13.08 -4.84 5.83
N ILE A 29 -11.95 -5.28 5.27
CA ILE A 29 -11.62 -5.12 3.86
C ILE A 29 -12.59 -5.94 2.99
N GLU A 30 -12.93 -7.15 3.40
CA GLU A 30 -13.88 -8.00 2.67
C GLU A 30 -15.28 -7.40 2.64
N LYS A 31 -15.76 -6.89 3.78
CA LYS A 31 -17.05 -6.18 3.86
C LYS A 31 -17.07 -4.95 2.97
N GLU A 32 -15.99 -4.18 2.91
CA GLU A 32 -15.91 -2.99 2.06
C GLU A 32 -15.81 -3.36 0.57
N ARG A 33 -15.13 -4.46 0.23
CA ARG A 33 -15.09 -5.02 -1.13
C ARG A 33 -16.49 -5.40 -1.60
N GLU A 34 -17.27 -6.08 -0.77
CA GLU A 34 -18.65 -6.46 -1.06
C GLU A 34 -19.56 -5.23 -1.20
N ARG A 35 -19.46 -4.27 -0.26
CA ARG A 35 -20.23 -3.02 -0.29
C ARG A 35 -20.02 -2.23 -1.59
N ARG A 36 -18.79 -2.24 -2.11
CA ARG A 36 -18.40 -1.53 -3.34
C ARG A 36 -18.59 -2.35 -4.62
N GLY A 37 -18.90 -3.65 -4.51
CA GLY A 37 -18.98 -4.55 -5.66
C GLY A 37 -17.64 -4.77 -6.36
N CYS A 38 -16.52 -4.64 -5.64
CA CYS A 38 -15.19 -4.80 -6.23
C CYS A 38 -14.89 -6.28 -6.53
N PHE A 39 -14.28 -6.54 -7.69
CA PHE A 39 -13.91 -7.88 -8.12
C PHE A 39 -12.76 -8.46 -7.27
N SER A 40 -11.86 -7.60 -6.80
CA SER A 40 -10.69 -8.03 -6.00
C SER A 40 -10.39 -7.09 -4.84
N GLN A 41 -9.63 -7.58 -3.86
CA GLN A 41 -9.10 -6.76 -2.77
C GLN A 41 -8.14 -5.68 -3.29
N HIS A 42 -7.41 -5.94 -4.39
CA HIS A 42 -6.51 -4.97 -5.00
C HIS A 42 -7.28 -3.78 -5.57
N GLU A 43 -8.38 -4.04 -6.28
CA GLU A 43 -9.27 -3.01 -6.79
C GLU A 43 -9.91 -2.20 -5.66
N CYS A 44 -10.42 -2.89 -4.63
CA CYS A 44 -11.01 -2.24 -3.45
C CYS A 44 -9.99 -1.32 -2.76
N MET A 45 -8.78 -1.81 -2.51
CA MET A 45 -7.70 -1.01 -1.94
C MET A 45 -7.33 0.17 -2.84
N GLY A 46 -7.29 -0.02 -4.16
CA GLY A 46 -7.05 1.05 -5.13
C GLY A 46 -8.10 2.17 -5.05
N GLN A 47 -9.38 1.81 -4.95
CA GLN A 47 -10.45 2.79 -4.77
C GLN A 47 -10.35 3.53 -3.43
N ILE A 48 -10.11 2.82 -2.32
CA ILE A 48 -9.93 3.41 -0.99
C ILE A 48 -8.77 4.42 -1.00
N LEU A 49 -7.61 4.02 -1.54
CA LEU A 49 -6.44 4.89 -1.61
C LEU A 49 -6.67 6.10 -2.51
N ARG A 50 -7.38 5.91 -3.63
CA ARG A 50 -7.73 7.02 -4.54
C ARG A 50 -8.71 7.99 -3.92
N GLU A 51 -9.69 7.52 -3.15
CA GLU A 51 -10.61 8.39 -2.41
C GLU A 51 -9.89 9.17 -1.32
N TYR A 52 -8.98 8.51 -0.59
CA TYR A 52 -8.27 9.12 0.53
C TYR A 52 -7.22 10.15 0.08
N PHE A 53 -6.40 9.83 -0.92
CA PHE A 53 -5.33 10.70 -1.41
C PHE A 53 -5.75 11.58 -2.60
N GLY A 54 -6.93 11.35 -3.18
CA GLY A 54 -7.39 12.00 -4.41
C GLY A 54 -6.58 11.59 -5.65
N THR A 55 -6.75 12.34 -6.74
CA THR A 55 -5.97 12.17 -7.99
C THR A 55 -4.61 12.86 -7.96
N ASN A 56 -4.35 13.68 -6.94
CA ASN A 56 -3.08 14.41 -6.79
C ASN A 56 -1.96 13.51 -6.24
N GLY A 57 -2.25 12.23 -6.00
CA GLY A 57 -1.31 11.22 -5.55
C GLY A 57 -0.85 11.45 -4.10
N ILE A 58 -0.15 10.44 -3.58
CA ILE A 58 0.73 10.63 -2.42
C ILE A 58 1.82 11.57 -2.93
N LYS A 59 1.84 12.83 -2.50
CA LYS A 59 3.00 13.70 -2.72
C LYS A 59 4.23 12.90 -2.29
N ALA A 60 5.24 12.81 -3.16
CA ALA A 60 6.50 12.20 -2.77
C ALA A 60 6.89 12.80 -1.40
N PRO A 61 7.31 11.98 -0.42
CA PRO A 61 7.74 12.52 0.86
C PRO A 61 8.75 13.60 0.58
N ASP A 62 8.46 14.80 1.09
CA ASP A 62 9.32 15.98 0.91
C ASP A 62 10.72 15.57 1.38
N GLN A 63 11.69 15.52 0.46
CA GLN A 63 13.04 15.02 0.78
C GLN A 63 13.71 15.87 1.86
N ASP A 64 13.20 17.08 2.08
CA ASP A 64 13.68 18.01 3.10
C ASP A 64 13.05 17.80 4.49
N LYS A 65 12.01 16.97 4.65
CA LYS A 65 11.33 16.73 5.95
C LYS A 65 10.84 15.29 6.14
N PRO A 66 11.73 14.32 6.40
CA PRO A 66 11.39 12.91 6.63
C PRO A 66 10.58 12.63 7.92
N ASP A 67 10.46 13.60 8.85
CA ASP A 67 9.88 13.38 10.19
C ASP A 67 8.36 13.59 10.32
N GLN A 68 7.64 13.92 9.24
CA GLN A 68 6.17 13.93 9.28
C GLN A 68 5.58 12.54 9.07
N VAL A 69 6.06 11.57 9.85
CA VAL A 69 5.29 10.35 10.11
C VAL A 69 4.12 10.78 10.99
N LEU A 70 2.90 10.70 10.45
CA LEU A 70 1.64 10.96 11.15
C LEU A 70 1.69 10.37 12.58
N LYS A 71 1.88 11.23 13.58
CA LYS A 71 1.85 10.83 14.99
C LYS A 71 0.42 10.38 15.28
N GLY A 72 0.24 9.07 15.48
CA GLY A 72 -1.03 8.51 15.91
C GLY A 72 -1.45 9.16 17.23
N VAL A 73 -2.63 9.78 17.24
CA VAL A 73 -3.21 10.33 18.46
C VAL A 73 -3.89 9.16 19.19
N LYS A 74 -3.53 8.94 20.46
CA LYS A 74 -4.30 8.04 21.33
C LYS A 74 -5.69 8.64 21.49
N LEU A 75 -6.72 7.87 21.13
CA LEU A 75 -8.06 8.12 21.60
C LEU A 75 -8.14 7.52 23.00
N ASP A 76 -8.32 8.37 24.01
CA ASP A 76 -8.61 7.91 25.35
C ASP A 76 -10.00 7.23 25.34
N ALA A 77 -10.07 6.04 25.93
CA ALA A 77 -11.27 5.22 26.07
C ALA A 77 -12.00 5.54 27.37
#